data_AF-A0A8S8Y8Y9-F1
#
_entry.id   AF-A0A8S8Y8Y9-F1
#
_cell.length_a   1.000
_cell.length_b   1.000
_cell.length_c   1.000
_cell.angle_alpha   90.00
_cell.angle_beta   90.00
_cell.angle_gamma   90.00
#
_symmetry.space_group_name_H-M   'P 1'
#
loop_
_entity.id
_entity.type
_entity.pdbx_description
1 polymer ?
#
loop_
_entity_poly.entity_id
_entity_poly.type
_entity_poly.pdbx_seq_one_letter_code
_entity_poly.pdbx_strand_id
1 'polypeptide(L)'
;MPLSIRKLVYTNSVFLLAFTMMHATFILYTAMPIVDGGLGYDERTNGYIFAYVGLVGVIVQGGLIRKLSEKFEVASLMLVGIALTALGLGSIPYPSPTPLIVLLVMTLIAAGNGLFQPSQSTLLTHESRVHGLDLGGVMGVQEGFGALSRIIGPVLAALIWSETVDGIGLWTYHTVFRVAGLVAIFALALNYLPNSEIEKEGQHHD
;
A
#
# COMPACT_ATOMS: atom_id res chain seq x y z
N MET A 1 16.75 11.67 14.28
CA MET A 1 16.64 10.52 13.35
C MET A 1 17.07 10.98 11.96
N PRO A 2 18.01 10.28 11.29
CA PRO A 2 18.49 10.58 9.94
C PRO A 2 17.35 10.70 8.93
N LEU A 3 17.54 11.52 7.90
CA LEU A 3 16.52 11.78 6.88
C LEU A 3 16.13 10.51 6.11
N SER A 4 17.09 9.64 5.81
CA SER A 4 16.85 8.35 5.14
C SER A 4 15.86 7.46 5.91
N ILE A 5 16.04 7.36 7.23
CA ILE A 5 15.17 6.57 8.11
C ILE A 5 13.78 7.21 8.22
N ARG A 6 13.69 8.53 8.37
CA ARG A 6 12.41 9.24 8.37
C ARG A 6 11.63 8.98 7.07
N LYS A 7 12.31 9.02 5.93
CA LYS A 7 11.71 8.72 4.61
C LYS A 7 11.17 7.29 4.55
N LEU A 8 11.92 6.30 5.03
CA LEU A 8 11.46 4.90 5.07
C LEU A 8 10.24 4.70 5.98
N VAL A 9 10.26 5.31 7.17
CA VAL A 9 9.13 5.25 8.11
C VAL A 9 7.88 5.88 7.50
N TYR A 10 7.99 7.08 6.92
CA TYR A 10 6.85 7.74 6.27
C TYR A 10 6.36 6.99 5.04
N THR A 11 7.26 6.47 4.21
CA THR A 11 6.92 5.63 3.06
C THR A 11 6.10 4.41 3.51
N ASN A 12 6.55 3.70 4.55
CA ASN A 12 5.82 2.58 5.13
C ASN A 12 4.43 2.97 5.63
N SER A 13 4.35 4.10 6.31
CA SER A 13 3.10 4.57 6.91
C SER A 13 2.08 4.94 5.83
N VAL A 14 2.48 5.72 4.84
CA VAL A 14 1.62 6.12 3.71
C VAL A 14 1.23 4.90 2.87
N PHE A 15 2.16 3.98 2.61
CA PHE A 15 1.87 2.72 1.92
C PHE A 15 0.83 1.89 2.68
N LEU A 16 1.03 1.70 4.00
CA LEU A 16 0.10 0.96 4.83
C LEU A 16 -1.28 1.64 4.88
N LEU A 17 -1.33 2.96 4.93
CA LEU A 17 -2.57 3.72 4.90
C LEU A 17 -3.35 3.44 3.60
N ALA A 18 -2.71 3.55 2.44
CA ALA A 18 -3.32 3.22 1.16
C ALA A 18 -3.78 1.75 1.08
N PHE A 19 -2.93 0.82 1.52
CA PHE A 19 -3.21 -0.61 1.47
C PHE A 19 -4.37 -1.01 2.40
N THR A 20 -4.50 -0.39 3.57
CA THR A 20 -5.56 -0.72 4.54
C THR A 20 -6.91 -0.13 4.12
N MET A 21 -6.93 1.01 3.41
CA MET A 21 -8.16 1.59 2.82
C MET A 21 -8.93 0.57 1.97
N MET A 22 -8.22 -0.31 1.27
CA MET A 22 -8.80 -1.34 0.41
C MET A 22 -9.65 -2.37 1.16
N HIS A 23 -9.23 -2.85 2.33
CA HIS A 23 -9.78 -4.11 2.89
C HIS A 23 -11.30 -4.07 3.10
N ALA A 24 -11.79 -3.01 3.76
CA ALA A 24 -13.21 -2.86 4.03
C ALA A 24 -13.99 -2.45 2.77
N THR A 25 -13.45 -1.51 1.98
CA THR A 25 -14.15 -0.96 0.81
C THR A 25 -14.18 -1.93 -0.36
N PHE A 26 -13.20 -2.82 -0.48
CA PHE A 26 -13.21 -3.92 -1.44
C PHE A 26 -14.40 -4.84 -1.18
N ILE A 27 -14.66 -5.23 0.07
CA ILE A 27 -15.80 -6.09 0.42
C ILE A 27 -17.12 -5.38 0.10
N LEU A 28 -17.24 -4.09 0.41
CA LEU A 28 -18.43 -3.29 0.08
C LEU A 28 -18.65 -3.20 -1.44
N TYR A 29 -17.59 -2.98 -2.20
CA TYR A 29 -17.63 -2.93 -3.67
C TYR A 29 -17.98 -4.28 -4.29
N THR A 30 -17.37 -5.37 -3.83
CA THR A 30 -17.64 -6.68 -4.41
C THR A 30 -19.04 -7.18 -4.04
N ALA A 31 -19.54 -6.85 -2.85
CA ALA A 31 -20.90 -7.20 -2.44
C ALA A 31 -22.00 -6.35 -3.10
N MET A 32 -21.65 -5.15 -3.60
CA MET A 32 -22.60 -4.28 -4.29
C MET A 32 -23.23 -4.98 -5.51
N PRO A 33 -24.54 -4.80 -5.77
CA PRO A 33 -25.21 -5.40 -6.91
C PRO A 33 -24.58 -5.01 -8.25
N ILE A 34 -24.64 -5.92 -9.23
CA ILE A 34 -24.13 -5.68 -10.59
C ILE A 34 -24.87 -4.51 -11.26
N VAL A 35 -26.15 -4.31 -10.94
CA VAL A 35 -26.96 -3.19 -11.46
C VAL A 35 -26.42 -1.81 -11.03
N ASP A 36 -25.74 -1.75 -9.89
CA ASP A 36 -25.13 -0.54 -9.33
C ASP A 36 -23.65 -0.41 -9.70
N GLY A 37 -23.11 -1.35 -10.49
CA GLY A 37 -21.72 -1.39 -10.96
C GLY A 37 -20.77 -2.22 -10.08
N GLY A 38 -21.28 -2.88 -9.05
CA GLY A 38 -20.52 -3.83 -8.22
C GLY A 38 -20.38 -5.21 -8.88
N LEU A 39 -19.94 -6.19 -8.08
CA LEU A 39 -19.69 -7.56 -8.55
C LEU A 39 -20.75 -8.57 -8.12
N GLY A 40 -21.62 -8.23 -7.15
CA GLY A 40 -22.64 -9.12 -6.60
C GLY A 40 -22.07 -10.37 -5.91
N TYR A 41 -20.86 -10.28 -5.38
CA TYR A 41 -20.18 -11.39 -4.70
C TYR A 41 -20.70 -11.59 -3.28
N ASP A 42 -20.77 -12.86 -2.87
CA ASP A 42 -21.09 -13.23 -1.50
C ASP A 42 -19.84 -13.24 -0.60
N GLU A 43 -20.07 -13.37 0.71
CA GLU A 43 -19.00 -13.44 1.72
C GLU A 43 -18.00 -14.58 1.45
N ARG A 44 -18.48 -15.72 0.92
CA ARG A 44 -17.62 -16.87 0.61
C ARG A 44 -16.66 -16.57 -0.52
N THR A 45 -17.13 -15.94 -1.59
CA THR A 45 -16.29 -15.54 -2.73
C THR A 45 -15.22 -14.54 -2.29
N ASN A 46 -15.58 -13.56 -1.46
CA ASN A 46 -14.62 -12.64 -0.85
C ASN A 46 -13.59 -13.37 0.01
N GLY A 47 -14.02 -14.34 0.82
CA GLY A 47 -13.13 -15.19 1.60
C GLY A 47 -12.10 -15.94 0.72
N TYR A 48 -12.54 -16.50 -0.41
CA TYR A 48 -11.63 -17.16 -1.36
C TYR A 48 -10.64 -16.18 -2.00
N ILE A 49 -11.05 -14.96 -2.32
CA ILE A 49 -10.16 -13.93 -2.87
C ILE A 49 -9.07 -13.56 -1.85
N PHE A 50 -9.44 -13.33 -0.58
CA PHE A 50 -8.44 -13.03 0.45
C PHE A 50 -7.52 -14.22 0.75
N ALA A 51 -8.04 -15.46 0.71
CA ALA A 51 -7.20 -16.66 0.81
C ALA A 51 -6.19 -16.75 -0.35
N TYR A 52 -6.63 -16.43 -1.57
CA TYR A 52 -5.76 -16.35 -2.74
C TYR A 52 -4.68 -15.26 -2.59
N VAL A 53 -5.04 -14.06 -2.13
CA VAL A 53 -4.09 -12.98 -1.84
C VAL A 53 -3.03 -13.43 -0.82
N GLY A 54 -3.46 -14.14 0.23
CA GLY A 54 -2.55 -14.75 1.22
C GLY A 54 -1.59 -15.75 0.58
N LEU A 55 -2.09 -16.63 -0.29
CA LEU A 55 -1.27 -17.61 -1.02
C LEU A 55 -0.23 -16.92 -1.91
N VAL A 56 -0.62 -15.90 -2.67
CA VAL A 56 0.31 -15.11 -3.49
C VAL A 56 1.37 -14.44 -2.60
N GLY A 57 0.95 -13.88 -1.46
CA GLY A 57 1.86 -13.30 -0.48
C GLY A 57 2.91 -14.29 0.01
N VAL A 58 2.51 -15.53 0.34
CA VAL A 58 3.42 -16.62 0.74
C VAL A 58 4.38 -17.00 -0.38
N ILE A 59 3.91 -17.10 -1.63
CA ILE A 59 4.79 -17.43 -2.77
C ILE A 59 5.84 -16.33 -2.98
N VAL A 60 5.41 -15.07 -2.93
CA VAL A 60 6.28 -13.92 -3.17
C VAL A 60 7.31 -13.76 -2.05
N GLN A 61 6.87 -13.77 -0.79
CA GLN A 61 7.76 -13.59 0.36
C GLN A 61 8.55 -14.86 0.71
N GLY A 62 8.00 -16.05 0.48
CA GLY A 62 8.61 -17.32 0.84
C GLY A 62 9.69 -17.80 -0.13
N GLY A 63 9.72 -17.30 -1.37
CA GLY A 63 10.71 -17.74 -2.35
C GLY A 63 11.12 -16.71 -3.40
N LEU A 64 10.16 -15.96 -3.95
CA LEU A 64 10.47 -15.04 -5.06
C LEU A 64 11.37 -13.89 -4.62
N ILE A 65 11.11 -13.30 -3.44
CA ILE A 65 11.87 -12.16 -2.93
C ILE A 65 13.37 -12.47 -2.84
N ARG A 66 13.75 -13.67 -2.37
CA ARG A 66 15.15 -14.08 -2.26
C ARG A 66 15.86 -14.05 -3.62
N LYS A 67 15.23 -14.65 -4.63
CA LYS A 67 15.79 -14.69 -6.00
C LYS A 67 15.87 -13.29 -6.63
N LEU A 68 14.91 -12.43 -6.32
CA LEU A 68 14.89 -11.06 -6.82
C LEU A 68 15.93 -10.18 -6.12
N SER A 69 16.10 -10.31 -4.80
CA SER A 69 17.11 -9.56 -4.04
C SER A 69 18.55 -9.93 -4.41
N GLU A 70 18.78 -11.13 -4.97
CA GLU A 70 20.08 -11.54 -5.50
C GLU A 70 20.39 -10.88 -6.87
N LYS A 71 19.36 -10.41 -7.59
CA LYS A 71 19.49 -9.88 -8.96
C LYS A 71 19.26 -8.37 -9.07
N PHE A 72 18.48 -7.80 -8.16
CA PHE A 72 18.04 -6.41 -8.18
C PHE A 72 18.35 -5.72 -6.86
N GLU A 73 18.53 -4.41 -6.92
CA GLU A 73 18.70 -3.58 -5.73
C GLU A 73 17.44 -3.56 -4.86
N VAL A 74 17.64 -3.64 -3.54
CA VAL A 74 16.54 -3.66 -2.56
C VAL A 74 15.67 -2.40 -2.64
N ALA A 75 16.26 -1.23 -2.86
CA ALA A 75 15.53 0.03 -3.06
C ALA A 75 14.62 -0.03 -4.29
N SER A 76 15.13 -0.56 -5.41
CA SER A 76 14.33 -0.74 -6.63
C SER A 76 13.18 -1.72 -6.42
N LEU A 77 13.39 -2.82 -5.69
CA LEU A 77 12.33 -3.78 -5.37
C LEU A 77 11.24 -3.16 -4.49
N MET A 78 11.60 -2.30 -3.53
CA MET A 78 10.64 -1.53 -2.74
C MET A 78 9.78 -0.64 -3.64
N LEU A 79 10.40 0.13 -4.54
CA LEU A 79 9.70 1.04 -5.45
C LEU A 79 8.77 0.31 -6.42
N VAL A 80 9.21 -0.83 -6.97
CA VAL A 80 8.37 -1.71 -7.80
C VAL A 80 7.19 -2.24 -6.99
N GLY A 81 7.40 -2.65 -5.74
CA GLY A 81 6.32 -3.10 -4.85
C GLY A 81 5.26 -2.02 -4.63
N ILE A 82 5.68 -0.78 -4.35
CA ILE A 82 4.78 0.37 -4.22
C ILE A 82 4.02 0.63 -5.52
N ALA A 83 4.71 0.65 -6.66
CA ALA A 83 4.10 0.91 -7.97
C ALA A 83 3.06 -0.16 -8.35
N LEU A 84 3.38 -1.45 -8.15
CA LEU A 84 2.44 -2.55 -8.39
C LEU A 84 1.20 -2.45 -7.50
N THR A 85 1.39 -2.07 -6.23
CA THR A 85 0.30 -1.88 -5.28
C THR A 85 -0.57 -0.69 -5.66
N ALA A 86 0.04 0.43 -6.04
CA ALA A 86 -0.66 1.64 -6.47
C ALA A 86 -1.50 1.41 -7.73
N LEU A 87 -0.92 0.73 -8.73
CA LEU A 87 -1.62 0.33 -9.94
C LEU A 87 -2.77 -0.63 -9.60
N GLY A 88 -2.51 -1.64 -8.77
CA GLY A 88 -3.52 -2.58 -8.31
C GLY A 88 -4.69 -1.87 -7.63
N LEU A 89 -4.43 -1.05 -6.61
CA LEU A 89 -5.44 -0.29 -5.87
C LEU A 89 -6.27 0.61 -6.79
N GLY A 90 -5.61 1.41 -7.63
CA GLY A 90 -6.29 2.28 -8.57
C GLY A 90 -7.11 1.50 -9.60
N SER A 91 -6.69 0.29 -9.96
CA SER A 91 -7.38 -0.55 -10.94
C SER A 91 -8.58 -1.32 -10.40
N ILE A 92 -8.81 -1.42 -9.08
CA ILE A 92 -9.88 -2.25 -8.48
C ILE A 92 -11.27 -2.06 -9.10
N PRO A 93 -11.78 -0.82 -9.32
CA PRO A 93 -13.17 -0.62 -9.70
C PRO A 93 -13.44 -0.64 -11.21
N TYR A 94 -12.40 -0.76 -12.05
CA TYR A 94 -12.52 -0.68 -13.51
C TYR A 94 -12.74 -2.02 -14.25
N PRO A 95 -12.28 -3.18 -13.74
CA PRO A 95 -12.55 -4.48 -14.33
C PRO A 95 -14.03 -4.74 -14.57
N SER A 96 -14.32 -5.38 -15.70
CA SER A 96 -15.61 -6.06 -15.89
C SER A 96 -15.83 -7.11 -14.80
N PRO A 97 -17.08 -7.53 -14.53
CA PRO A 97 -17.42 -8.49 -13.48
C PRO A 97 -17.00 -9.93 -13.85
N THR A 98 -15.70 -10.11 -14.10
CA THR A 98 -15.07 -11.34 -14.51
C THR A 98 -14.08 -11.75 -13.42
N PRO A 99 -14.26 -12.90 -12.76
CA PRO A 99 -13.42 -13.34 -11.65
C PRO A 99 -11.92 -13.31 -11.96
N LEU A 100 -11.53 -13.64 -13.20
CA LEU A 100 -10.13 -13.65 -13.63
C LEU A 100 -9.45 -12.26 -13.52
N ILE A 101 -10.16 -11.19 -13.90
CA ILE A 101 -9.57 -9.85 -13.89
C ILE A 101 -9.43 -9.34 -12.46
N VAL A 102 -10.42 -9.63 -11.61
CA VAL A 102 -10.36 -9.32 -10.17
C VAL A 102 -9.17 -10.04 -9.52
N LEU A 103 -8.97 -11.33 -9.81
CA LEU A 103 -7.81 -12.07 -9.30
C LEU A 103 -6.49 -11.50 -9.81
N LEU A 104 -6.42 -11.05 -11.06
CA LEU A 104 -5.22 -10.39 -11.59
C LEU A 104 -4.90 -9.09 -10.86
N VAL A 105 -5.91 -8.24 -10.63
CA VAL A 105 -5.75 -7.00 -9.85
C VAL A 105 -5.32 -7.29 -8.41
N MET A 106 -5.95 -8.27 -7.76
CA MET A 106 -5.56 -8.71 -6.42
C MET A 106 -4.16 -9.32 -6.38
N THR A 107 -3.71 -9.97 -7.46
CA THR A 107 -2.34 -10.49 -7.59
C THR A 107 -1.33 -9.35 -7.63
N LEU A 108 -1.61 -8.27 -8.36
CA LEU A 108 -0.73 -7.10 -8.41
C LEU A 108 -0.56 -6.48 -7.02
N ILE A 109 -1.65 -6.35 -6.27
CA ILE A 109 -1.63 -5.83 -4.90
C ILE A 109 -0.86 -6.77 -3.96
N ALA A 110 -1.17 -8.08 -4.01
CA ALA A 110 -0.54 -9.09 -3.16
C ALA A 110 0.97 -9.20 -3.42
N ALA A 111 1.36 -9.22 -4.70
CA ALA A 111 2.76 -9.26 -5.12
C ALA A 111 3.47 -7.95 -4.77
N GLY A 112 2.83 -6.80 -4.99
CA GLY A 112 3.36 -5.49 -4.63
C GLY A 112 3.68 -5.38 -3.14
N ASN A 113 2.71 -5.72 -2.27
CA ASN A 113 2.91 -5.78 -0.83
C ASN A 113 3.96 -6.83 -0.43
N GLY A 114 3.97 -8.00 -1.08
CA GLY A 114 4.95 -9.05 -0.86
C GLY A 114 6.38 -8.68 -1.22
N LEU A 115 6.59 -7.73 -2.14
CA LEU A 115 7.91 -7.15 -2.43
C LEU A 115 8.25 -6.00 -1.50
N PHE A 116 7.27 -5.15 -1.21
CA PHE A 116 7.44 -3.94 -0.40
C PHE A 116 7.92 -4.25 1.03
N GLN A 117 7.19 -5.12 1.74
CA GLN A 117 7.46 -5.40 3.16
C GLN A 117 8.89 -5.86 3.46
N PRO A 118 9.43 -6.92 2.80
CA PRO A 118 10.80 -7.36 3.06
C PRO A 118 11.85 -6.35 2.59
N SER A 119 11.60 -5.64 1.48
CA SER A 119 12.53 -4.65 0.94
C SER A 119 12.65 -3.43 1.86
N GLN A 120 11.52 -2.92 2.35
CA GLN A 120 11.48 -1.82 3.30
C GLN A 120 12.20 -2.21 4.60
N SER A 121 11.90 -3.38 5.16
CA SER A 121 12.52 -3.84 6.41
C SER A 121 14.04 -3.97 6.29
N THR A 122 14.51 -4.46 5.14
CA THR A 122 15.94 -4.58 4.83
C THR A 122 16.62 -3.21 4.77
N LEU A 123 16.01 -2.23 4.07
CA LEU A 123 16.55 -0.87 3.98
C LEU A 123 16.56 -0.17 5.33
N LEU A 124 15.49 -0.30 6.13
CA LEU A 124 15.41 0.31 7.45
C LEU A 124 16.48 -0.24 8.38
N THR A 125 16.70 -1.56 8.35
CA THR A 125 17.74 -2.22 9.14
C THR A 125 19.14 -1.78 8.69
N HIS A 126 19.37 -1.69 7.38
CA HIS A 126 20.63 -1.21 6.81
C HIS A 126 20.93 0.22 7.27
N GLU A 127 20.00 1.16 7.06
CA GLU A 127 20.16 2.57 7.44
C GLU A 127 20.35 2.73 8.95
N SER A 128 19.64 1.94 9.77
CA SER A 128 19.81 1.96 11.22
C SER A 128 21.23 1.56 11.63
N ARG A 129 21.82 0.56 10.96
CA ARG A 129 23.21 0.13 11.19
C ARG A 129 24.22 1.17 10.74
N VAL A 130 24.03 1.75 9.54
CA VAL A 130 24.91 2.80 9.00
C VAL A 130 24.98 4.00 9.94
N HIS A 131 23.87 4.37 10.57
CA HIS A 131 23.78 5.50 11.48
C HIS A 131 23.93 5.14 12.97
N GLY A 132 24.24 3.88 13.30
CA GLY A 132 24.46 3.43 14.68
C GLY A 132 23.25 3.59 15.61
N LEU A 133 22.03 3.51 15.08
CA LEU A 133 20.80 3.64 15.87
C LEU A 133 20.36 2.30 16.48
N ASP A 134 19.65 2.37 17.61
CA ASP A 134 18.94 1.22 18.17
C ASP A 134 17.82 0.77 17.23
N LEU A 135 17.97 -0.44 16.67
CA LEU A 135 17.00 -1.04 15.78
C LEU A 135 15.63 -1.21 16.45
N GLY A 136 15.60 -1.51 17.75
CA GLY A 136 14.35 -1.66 18.51
C GLY A 136 13.55 -0.37 18.54
N GLY A 137 14.20 0.75 18.88
CA GLY A 137 13.60 2.08 18.84
C GLY A 137 13.09 2.48 17.46
N VAL A 138 13.87 2.26 16.39
CA VAL A 138 13.44 2.60 15.02
C VAL A 138 12.26 1.74 14.57
N MET A 139 12.28 0.44 14.84
CA MET A 139 11.16 -0.46 14.55
C MET A 139 9.92 -0.09 15.38
N GLY A 140 10.08 0.33 16.62
CA GLY A 140 9.00 0.81 17.47
C GLY A 140 8.30 2.05 16.89
N VAL A 141 9.09 3.01 16.38
CA VAL A 141 8.53 4.17 15.67
C VAL A 141 7.78 3.71 14.41
N GLN A 142 8.38 2.83 13.60
CA GLN A 142 7.74 2.31 12.39
C GLN A 142 6.41 1.60 12.66
N GLU A 143 6.36 0.71 13.65
CA GLU A 143 5.12 0.01 14.01
C GLU A 143 4.09 0.95 14.63
N GLY A 144 4.52 1.98 15.38
CA GLY A 144 3.63 3.03 15.88
C GLY A 144 2.89 3.74 14.76
N PHE A 145 3.62 4.24 13.76
CA PHE A 145 2.98 4.85 12.59
C PHE A 145 2.21 3.84 11.73
N GLY A 146 2.69 2.59 11.64
CA GLY A 146 1.98 1.50 10.96
C GLY A 146 0.63 1.19 11.60
N ALA A 147 0.56 1.15 12.94
CA ALA A 147 -0.68 0.97 13.68
C ALA A 147 -1.66 2.12 13.44
N LEU A 148 -1.20 3.37 13.50
CA LEU A 148 -2.01 4.54 13.14
C LEU A 148 -2.57 4.43 11.73
N SER A 149 -1.75 4.01 10.77
CA SER A 149 -2.16 3.83 9.36
C SER A 149 -3.22 2.73 9.20
N ARG A 150 -3.15 1.65 9.99
CA ARG A 150 -4.15 0.57 10.01
C ARG A 150 -5.47 0.99 10.66
N ILE A 151 -5.48 2.01 11.51
CA ILE A 151 -6.71 2.59 12.09
C ILE A 151 -7.29 3.64 11.14
N ILE A 152 -6.47 4.59 10.70
CA ILE A 152 -6.90 5.74 9.91
C ILE A 152 -7.34 5.31 8.50
N GLY A 153 -6.64 4.38 7.85
CA GLY A 153 -6.94 3.97 6.48
C GLY A 153 -8.37 3.47 6.30
N PRO A 154 -8.84 2.46 7.04
CA PRO A 154 -10.22 1.98 6.93
C PRO A 154 -11.26 3.04 7.28
N VAL A 155 -10.99 3.90 8.27
CA VAL A 155 -11.91 4.99 8.65
C VAL A 155 -12.05 6.02 7.51
N LEU A 156 -10.93 6.48 6.94
CA LEU A 156 -10.96 7.39 5.79
C LEU A 156 -11.65 6.75 4.59
N ALA A 157 -11.36 5.47 4.31
CA ALA A 157 -11.98 4.75 3.21
C ALA A 157 -13.49 4.63 3.39
N ALA A 158 -13.97 4.34 4.60
CA ALA A 158 -15.39 4.26 4.91
C ALA A 158 -16.10 5.62 4.76
N LEU A 159 -15.48 6.71 5.22
CA LEU A 159 -16.02 8.06 5.06
C LEU A 159 -16.11 8.45 3.57
N ILE A 160 -15.03 8.24 2.80
CA ILE A 160 -15.03 8.52 1.37
C ILE A 160 -16.08 7.66 0.66
N TRP A 161 -16.15 6.37 1.00
CA TRP A 161 -17.15 5.46 0.42
C TRP A 161 -18.57 5.96 0.70
N SER A 162 -18.91 6.24 1.96
CA SER A 162 -20.28 6.66 2.36
C SER A 162 -20.74 7.92 1.62
N GLU A 163 -19.84 8.87 1.38
CA GLU A 163 -20.19 10.13 0.70
C GLU A 163 -20.19 10.02 -0.82
N THR A 164 -19.44 9.07 -1.39
CA THR A 164 -19.22 9.01 -2.85
C THR A 164 -19.94 7.86 -3.53
N VAL A 165 -20.45 6.87 -2.79
CA VAL A 165 -21.04 5.66 -3.36
C VAL A 165 -22.24 5.97 -4.27
N ASP A 166 -23.12 6.90 -3.85
CA ASP A 166 -24.33 7.30 -4.59
C ASP A 166 -24.12 8.55 -5.47
N GLY A 167 -22.88 9.04 -5.57
CA GLY A 167 -22.57 10.25 -6.30
C GLY A 167 -22.55 10.05 -7.83
N ILE A 168 -22.52 11.16 -8.57
CA ILE A 168 -22.50 11.19 -10.04
C ILE A 168 -21.17 11.74 -10.58
N GLY A 169 -20.71 11.21 -11.71
CA GLY A 169 -19.51 11.68 -12.41
C GLY A 169 -18.19 11.17 -11.81
N LEU A 170 -17.33 12.06 -11.31
CA LEU A 170 -16.03 11.69 -10.73
C LEU A 170 -16.14 11.14 -9.29
N TRP A 171 -17.20 11.54 -8.57
CA TRP A 171 -17.50 11.14 -7.20
C TRP A 171 -18.44 9.94 -7.22
N THR A 172 -17.90 8.74 -7.42
CA THR A 172 -18.62 7.45 -7.42
C THR A 172 -17.92 6.46 -6.49
N TYR A 173 -18.38 5.21 -6.43
CA TYR A 173 -17.65 4.12 -5.75
C TYR A 173 -16.18 3.94 -6.20
N HIS A 174 -15.80 4.44 -7.40
CA HIS A 174 -14.42 4.43 -7.87
C HIS A 174 -13.50 5.37 -7.06
N THR A 175 -14.07 6.39 -6.40
CA THR A 175 -13.31 7.47 -5.77
C THR A 175 -12.40 6.96 -4.68
N VAL A 176 -12.88 6.06 -3.82
CA VAL A 176 -12.05 5.54 -2.72
C VAL A 176 -10.81 4.80 -3.22
N PHE A 177 -10.95 4.03 -4.30
CA PHE A 177 -9.86 3.29 -4.92
C PHE A 177 -8.87 4.20 -5.65
N ARG A 178 -9.37 5.25 -6.31
CA ARG A 178 -8.53 6.31 -6.89
C ARG A 178 -7.74 7.03 -5.81
N VAL A 179 -8.38 7.40 -4.70
CA VAL A 179 -7.70 8.05 -3.56
C VAL A 179 -6.65 7.11 -2.96
N ALA A 180 -6.98 5.84 -2.72
CA ALA A 180 -6.01 4.86 -2.22
C ALA A 180 -4.81 4.70 -3.18
N GLY A 181 -5.07 4.63 -4.49
CA GLY A 181 -4.03 4.60 -5.52
C GLY A 181 -3.16 5.87 -5.51
N LEU A 182 -3.77 7.05 -5.40
CA LEU A 182 -3.04 8.34 -5.31
C LEU A 182 -2.19 8.43 -4.03
N VAL A 183 -2.70 7.96 -2.89
CA VAL A 183 -1.94 7.88 -1.64
C VAL A 183 -0.75 6.92 -1.80
N ALA A 184 -0.92 5.77 -2.47
CA ALA A 184 0.18 4.86 -2.77
C ALA A 184 1.20 5.48 -3.74
N ILE A 185 0.76 6.24 -4.75
CA ILE A 185 1.66 7.02 -5.63
C ILE A 185 2.39 8.09 -4.84
N PHE A 186 1.75 8.73 -3.86
CA PHE A 186 2.41 9.67 -2.98
C PHE A 186 3.53 9.01 -2.16
N ALA A 187 3.30 7.78 -1.66
CA ALA A 187 4.38 7.00 -1.03
C ALA A 187 5.56 6.77 -1.98
N LEU A 188 5.28 6.53 -3.27
CA LEU A 188 6.32 6.41 -4.29
C LEU A 188 7.08 7.74 -4.46
N ALA A 189 6.36 8.86 -4.57
CA ALA A 189 6.94 10.19 -4.74
C ALA A 189 7.85 10.63 -3.58
N LEU A 190 7.53 10.24 -2.34
CA LEU A 190 8.39 10.50 -1.16
C LEU A 190 9.82 9.95 -1.31
N ASN A 191 9.99 8.91 -2.14
CA ASN A 191 11.30 8.31 -2.40
C ASN A 191 12.07 9.00 -3.52
N TYR A 192 11.41 9.83 -4.33
CA TYR A 192 12.03 10.61 -5.41
C TYR A 192 12.27 12.10 -5.04
N LEU A 193 11.68 12.59 -3.94
CA LEU A 193 11.91 13.97 -3.49
C LEU A 193 13.39 14.17 -3.10
N PRO A 194 14.11 15.11 -3.74
CA PRO A 194 15.52 15.38 -3.44
C PRO A 194 15.66 15.83 -1.98
N ASN A 195 16.75 15.43 -1.32
CA ASN A 195 17.05 15.73 0.09
C ASN A 195 17.15 17.25 0.41
N SER A 196 17.03 18.14 -0.58
CA SER A 196 17.44 19.53 -0.53
C SER A 196 16.41 20.54 0.03
N GLU A 197 15.15 20.17 0.27
CA GLU A 197 14.14 21.14 0.74
C GLU A 197 14.01 21.24 2.27
N ILE A 198 14.46 20.23 3.02
CA ILE A 198 14.30 20.20 4.49
C ILE A 198 15.57 20.71 5.22
N GLU A 199 16.70 20.80 4.51
CA GLU A 199 17.96 21.33 5.05
C GLU A 199 17.90 22.84 5.32
N LYS A 200 16.94 23.56 4.70
CA LYS A 200 16.74 25.00 4.90
C LYS A 200 16.00 25.35 6.20
N GLU A 201 15.19 24.44 6.74
CA GLU A 201 14.51 24.69 8.03
C GLU A 201 15.37 24.33 9.24
N GLY A 202 16.37 23.46 9.08
CA GLY A 202 17.32 23.10 10.13
C GLY A 202 18.46 24.11 10.35
N GLN A 203 18.68 25.05 9.43
CA GLN A 203 19.76 26.05 9.50
C GLN A 203 19.30 27.44 9.97
N HIS A 204 18.01 27.65 10.20
CA HIS A 204 17.49 28.94 10.67
C HIS A 204 17.26 29.02 12.20
N HIS A 205 17.59 27.96 12.94
CA HIS A 205 17.42 27.87 14.39
C HIS A 205 18.73 27.66 15.16
N ASP A 206 19.87 27.90 14.52
CA ASP A 206 21.20 27.96 15.15
C ASP A 206 21.66 29.42 15.34
#